data_AF-A0A8R2JL52-F1
#
_entry.id   AF-A0A8R2JL52-F1
#
_cell.length_a   1.000
_cell.length_b   1.000
_cell.length_c   1.000
_cell.angle_alpha   90.00
_cell.angle_beta   90.00
_cell.angle_gamma   90.00
#
_symmetry.space_group_name_H-M   'P 1'
#
loop_
_entity.id
_entity.type
_entity.pdbx_description
1 polymer ?
#
loop_
_entity_poly.entity_id
_entity_poly.type
_entity_poly.pdbx_seq_one_letter_code
_entity_poly.pdbx_strand_id
1 'polypeptide(L)'
;MAVEDKKFALKRQFLGYIHPLKSITNNLVQKECWIEQMKYLVQDFKTLLNLSFKEFWSTVVFNKQATMGLCTFLQEAAPPHLMDQLPQDDDVLIIYNEIDNFAYKLFKRLTKSSENKENCMSPQYMWSLLCHNNIISIPMLFDICSIYGQSYKKELEIIFKELFTCQQLYEENLKNFIQFTIKCLSQFQDKIEIDMGDDNLMCQINETSTDIEERNLSLIEDNINYLLDTSYNITNFLEIYPMASRHFYQEKFHIEIASFYHTIKPIVYKKVIAMNIMEKFQEKIHASRLLLVKSVRQCLFHISTQITNKSENAVEEYLEVISELLEYNEFVNDYTLVYNLTKDIRKFQKSNNEM
;
A
#
# COMPACT_ATOMS: atom_id res chain seq x y z
N MET A 1 5.42 30.09 -19.36
CA MET A 1 5.76 30.75 -18.08
C MET A 1 5.51 29.74 -16.98
N ALA A 2 6.43 29.60 -16.03
CA ALA A 2 6.21 28.74 -14.86
C ALA A 2 4.96 29.21 -14.10
N VAL A 3 4.15 28.26 -13.62
CA VAL A 3 2.93 28.57 -12.87
C VAL A 3 3.29 29.00 -11.45
N GLU A 4 4.33 28.38 -10.91
CA GLU A 4 4.89 28.62 -9.60
C GLU A 4 5.90 29.79 -9.59
N ASP A 5 5.83 30.62 -8.55
CA ASP A 5 6.78 31.70 -8.29
C ASP A 5 6.96 31.85 -6.77
N LYS A 6 8.21 31.74 -6.31
CA LYS A 6 8.60 31.78 -4.89
C LYS A 6 8.04 32.99 -4.14
N LYS A 7 7.76 34.10 -4.82
CA LYS A 7 7.16 35.31 -4.20
C LYS A 7 5.74 35.08 -3.69
N PHE A 8 5.00 34.15 -4.30
CA PHE A 8 3.62 33.80 -3.96
C PHE A 8 3.53 32.59 -3.03
N ALA A 9 4.66 31.99 -2.66
CA ALA A 9 4.68 30.85 -1.75
C ALA A 9 4.37 31.32 -0.31
N LEU A 10 3.39 30.68 0.31
CA LEU A 10 3.01 30.96 1.69
C LEU A 10 4.15 30.53 2.64
N LYS A 11 4.66 31.49 3.41
CA LYS A 11 5.67 31.28 4.45
C LYS A 11 4.99 30.89 5.77
N ARG A 12 4.38 29.70 5.78
CA ARG A 12 3.74 29.09 6.95
C ARG A 12 4.45 27.78 7.29
N GLN A 13 4.55 27.47 8.58
CA GLN A 13 4.93 26.14 9.03
C GLN A 13 3.70 25.23 8.99
N PHE A 14 3.86 24.07 8.37
CA PHE A 14 2.79 23.09 8.23
C PHE A 14 3.11 21.88 9.12
N LEU A 15 2.11 21.41 9.85
CA LEU A 15 2.25 20.27 10.74
C LEU A 15 2.22 18.94 9.97
N GLY A 16 2.85 17.94 10.58
CA GLY A 16 2.70 16.54 10.20
C GLY A 16 1.57 15.88 11.01
N TYR A 17 1.03 14.81 10.46
CA TYR A 17 0.16 13.90 11.18
C TYR A 17 0.98 13.07 12.19
N ILE A 18 0.34 12.73 13.31
CA ILE A 18 0.91 11.89 14.35
C ILE A 18 -0.12 10.81 14.66
N HIS A 19 0.25 9.53 14.53
CA HIS A 19 -0.65 8.42 14.87
C HIS A 19 -1.08 8.51 16.35
N PRO A 20 -2.36 8.36 16.69
CA PRO A 20 -2.86 8.56 18.06
C PRO A 20 -2.18 7.65 19.10
N LEU A 21 -1.93 6.38 18.78
CA LEU A 21 -1.19 5.46 19.66
C LEU A 21 0.25 5.88 19.98
N LYS A 22 0.88 6.75 19.17
CA LYS A 22 2.21 7.29 19.49
C LYS A 22 2.17 8.41 20.53
N SER A 23 0.99 8.96 20.82
CA SER A 23 0.82 10.12 21.72
C SER A 23 -0.09 9.83 22.91
N ILE A 24 -1.04 8.91 22.77
CA ILE A 24 -2.06 8.61 23.78
C ILE A 24 -1.72 7.26 24.43
N THR A 25 -1.18 7.30 25.66
CA THR A 25 -0.81 6.09 26.42
C THR A 25 -1.72 5.87 27.64
N ASN A 26 -2.98 6.32 27.57
CA ASN A 26 -4.02 6.28 28.62
C ASN A 26 -4.13 7.50 29.56
N ASN A 27 -3.74 8.70 29.10
CA ASN A 27 -3.96 9.95 29.84
C ASN A 27 -4.90 10.90 29.09
N LEU A 28 -5.96 11.39 29.75
CA LEU A 28 -6.90 12.38 29.18
C LEU A 28 -6.19 13.63 28.65
N VAL A 29 -5.16 14.11 29.34
CA VAL A 29 -4.39 15.31 28.92
C VAL A 29 -3.66 15.06 27.61
N GLN A 30 -3.13 13.85 27.41
CA GLN A 30 -2.48 13.48 26.15
C GLN A 30 -3.48 13.39 25.00
N LYS A 31 -4.68 12.85 25.27
CA LYS A 31 -5.78 12.81 24.30
C LYS A 31 -6.15 14.24 23.85
N GLU A 32 -6.40 15.13 24.80
CA GLU A 32 -6.76 16.53 24.51
C GLU A 32 -5.66 17.25 23.72
N CYS A 33 -4.39 17.05 24.10
CA CYS A 33 -3.24 17.61 23.39
C CYS A 33 -3.15 17.09 21.94
N TRP A 34 -3.31 15.78 21.73
CA TRP A 34 -3.31 15.20 20.39
C TRP A 34 -4.45 15.76 19.54
N ILE A 35 -5.67 15.84 20.09
CA ILE A 35 -6.84 16.42 19.43
C ILE A 35 -6.56 17.87 19.02
N GLU A 36 -5.98 18.69 19.91
CA GLU A 36 -5.66 20.08 19.61
C GLU A 36 -4.62 20.19 18.48
N GLN A 37 -3.54 19.41 18.53
CA GLN A 37 -2.52 19.37 17.49
C GLN A 37 -3.12 18.97 16.13
N MET A 38 -3.97 17.96 16.12
CA MET A 38 -4.60 17.47 14.89
C MET A 38 -5.64 18.46 14.33
N LYS A 39 -6.29 19.27 15.18
CA LYS A 39 -7.12 20.40 14.72
C LYS A 39 -6.29 21.46 13.99
N TYR A 40 -5.06 21.73 14.43
CA TYR A 40 -4.16 22.62 13.68
C TYR A 40 -3.75 22.02 12.32
N LEU A 41 -3.52 20.71 12.24
CA LEU A 41 -3.28 20.02 10.98
C LEU A 41 -4.48 20.13 10.02
N VAL A 42 -5.70 19.95 10.52
CA VAL A 42 -6.92 20.18 9.74
C VAL A 42 -6.97 21.62 9.21
N GLN A 43 -6.63 22.60 10.06
CA GLN A 43 -6.58 24.00 9.66
C GLN A 43 -5.49 24.27 8.61
N ASP A 44 -4.37 23.57 8.68
CA ASP A 44 -3.29 23.63 7.69
C ASP A 44 -3.76 23.11 6.32
N PHE A 45 -4.47 21.97 6.27
CA PHE A 45 -5.08 21.48 5.04
C PHE A 45 -6.08 22.49 4.47
N LYS A 46 -7.00 23.02 5.30
CA LYS A 46 -7.97 24.05 4.90
C LYS A 46 -7.28 25.28 4.34
N THR A 47 -6.20 25.73 4.98
CA THR A 47 -5.40 26.88 4.53
C THR A 47 -4.81 26.62 3.15
N LEU A 48 -4.17 25.47 2.96
CA LEU A 48 -3.56 25.11 1.68
C LEU A 48 -4.60 24.94 0.55
N LEU A 49 -5.75 24.32 0.86
CA LEU A 49 -6.85 24.12 -0.09
C LEU A 49 -7.58 25.42 -0.47
N ASN A 50 -7.50 26.46 0.37
CA ASN A 50 -8.13 27.77 0.09
C ASN A 50 -7.22 28.74 -0.68
N LEU A 51 -5.94 28.43 -0.89
CA LEU A 51 -5.05 29.25 -1.70
C LEU A 51 -5.53 29.35 -3.15
N SER A 52 -5.27 30.47 -3.82
CA SER A 52 -5.48 30.55 -5.27
C SER A 52 -4.56 29.57 -6.01
N PHE A 53 -4.88 29.23 -7.26
CA PHE A 53 -4.10 28.27 -8.05
C PHE A 53 -2.59 28.59 -8.07
N LYS A 54 -2.24 29.86 -8.32
CA LYS A 54 -0.83 30.29 -8.35
C LYS A 54 -0.16 30.18 -6.99
N GLU A 55 -0.84 30.62 -5.93
CA GLU A 55 -0.31 30.55 -4.56
C GLU A 55 -0.17 29.10 -4.08
N PHE A 56 -1.12 28.23 -4.43
CA PHE A 56 -1.10 26.81 -4.12
C PHE A 56 0.14 26.14 -4.71
N TRP A 57 0.33 26.23 -6.04
CA TRP A 57 1.47 25.62 -6.70
C TRP A 57 2.81 26.24 -6.27
N SER A 58 2.84 27.56 -6.05
CA SER A 58 4.02 28.22 -5.50
C SER A 58 4.35 27.72 -4.09
N THR A 59 3.35 27.53 -3.24
CA THR A 59 3.53 27.04 -1.87
C THR A 59 3.99 25.59 -1.88
N VAL A 60 3.32 24.71 -2.63
CA VAL A 60 3.66 23.29 -2.73
C VAL A 60 5.08 23.06 -3.22
N VAL A 61 5.55 23.85 -4.21
CA VAL A 61 6.90 23.69 -4.77
C VAL A 61 7.97 24.30 -3.87
N PHE A 62 7.76 25.51 -3.33
CA PHE A 62 8.82 26.24 -2.63
C PHE A 62 8.80 26.09 -1.12
N ASN A 63 7.72 25.59 -0.52
CA ASN A 63 7.63 25.28 0.90
C ASN A 63 7.63 23.76 1.09
N LYS A 64 8.80 23.22 1.48
CA LYS A 64 9.02 21.78 1.69
C LYS A 64 8.10 21.14 2.73
N GLN A 65 7.48 21.93 3.62
CA GLN A 65 6.55 21.42 4.63
C GLN A 65 5.10 21.40 4.14
N ALA A 66 4.77 22.05 3.02
CA ALA A 66 3.38 22.23 2.58
C ALA A 66 2.60 20.92 2.46
N THR A 67 3.25 19.84 2.03
CA THR A 67 2.64 18.51 1.89
C THR A 67 3.03 17.54 3.01
N MET A 68 3.70 18.02 4.08
CA MET A 68 4.16 17.19 5.20
C MET A 68 2.98 16.48 5.86
N GLY A 69 1.88 17.19 6.12
CA GLY A 69 0.66 16.63 6.67
C GLY A 69 0.08 15.48 5.84
N LEU A 70 0.08 15.63 4.51
CA LEU A 70 -0.35 14.55 3.60
C LEU A 70 0.62 13.36 3.64
N CYS A 71 1.92 13.63 3.53
CA CYS A 71 2.95 12.59 3.49
C CYS A 71 2.93 11.73 4.77
N THR A 72 2.98 12.38 5.92
CA THR A 72 2.94 11.71 7.22
C THR A 72 1.60 11.05 7.52
N PHE A 73 0.48 11.61 7.04
CA PHE A 73 -0.81 10.93 7.17
C PHE A 73 -0.84 9.65 6.35
N LEU A 74 -0.45 9.69 5.07
CA LEU A 74 -0.44 8.48 4.23
C LEU A 74 0.46 7.36 4.80
N GLN A 75 1.60 7.73 5.37
CA GLN A 75 2.54 6.77 5.97
C GLN A 75 2.05 6.13 7.28
N GLU A 76 1.18 6.82 8.02
CA GLU A 76 0.85 6.48 9.41
C GLU A 76 -0.66 6.34 9.62
N ALA A 77 -1.49 6.51 8.60
CA ALA A 77 -2.92 6.30 8.71
C ALA A 77 -3.21 4.81 8.88
N ALA A 78 -4.23 4.49 9.67
CA ALA A 78 -4.79 3.14 9.67
C ALA A 78 -5.67 2.98 8.42
N PRO A 79 -5.28 2.13 7.44
CA PRO A 79 -6.15 1.85 6.31
C PRO A 79 -7.42 1.10 6.75
N PRO A 80 -8.46 1.01 5.90
CA PRO A 80 -9.74 0.39 6.26
C PRO A 80 -9.64 -1.01 6.88
N HIS A 81 -8.67 -1.83 6.46
CA HIS A 81 -8.44 -3.18 6.97
C HIS A 81 -7.69 -3.25 8.32
N LEU A 82 -7.23 -2.13 8.85
CA LEU A 82 -6.55 -2.00 10.16
C LEU A 82 -7.18 -0.92 11.04
N MET A 83 -8.43 -0.52 10.80
CA MET A 83 -9.13 0.48 11.62
C MET A 83 -9.28 0.06 13.09
N ASP A 84 -9.19 -1.22 13.39
CA ASP A 84 -9.14 -1.77 14.76
C ASP A 84 -7.87 -1.37 15.52
N GLN A 85 -6.82 -0.91 14.81
CA GLN A 85 -5.58 -0.40 15.40
C GLN A 85 -5.69 1.07 15.85
N LEU A 86 -6.80 1.75 15.58
CA LEU A 86 -7.07 3.07 16.14
C LEU A 86 -7.75 2.97 17.51
N PRO A 87 -7.52 3.94 18.42
CA PRO A 87 -8.33 4.06 19.63
C PRO A 87 -9.81 4.21 19.27
N GLN A 88 -10.65 3.38 19.89
CA GLN A 88 -12.11 3.39 19.70
C GLN A 88 -12.76 4.49 20.56
N ASP A 89 -12.27 5.73 20.42
CA ASP A 89 -12.76 6.93 21.09
C ASP A 89 -13.38 7.89 20.07
N ASP A 90 -14.61 8.32 20.30
CA ASP A 90 -15.39 9.11 19.33
C ASP A 90 -14.69 10.42 18.94
N ASP A 91 -14.07 11.12 19.89
CA ASP A 91 -13.41 12.41 19.61
C ASP A 91 -12.18 12.21 18.71
N VAL A 92 -11.41 11.14 18.97
CA VAL A 92 -10.25 10.76 18.17
C VAL A 92 -10.68 10.40 16.75
N LEU A 93 -11.73 9.58 16.61
CA LEU A 93 -12.25 9.14 15.32
C LEU A 93 -12.83 10.30 14.50
N ILE A 94 -13.52 11.25 15.13
CA ILE A 94 -14.04 12.45 14.46
C ILE A 94 -12.90 13.25 13.81
N ILE A 95 -11.82 13.51 14.56
CA ILE A 95 -10.68 14.28 14.05
C ILE A 95 -9.90 13.48 13.01
N TYR A 96 -9.70 12.17 13.21
CA TYR A 96 -9.08 11.30 12.24
C TYR A 96 -9.81 11.32 10.89
N ASN A 97 -11.14 11.17 10.90
CA ASN A 97 -11.97 11.22 9.69
C ASN A 97 -11.96 12.59 9.02
N GLU A 98 -11.85 13.68 9.79
CA GLU A 98 -11.69 15.03 9.23
C GLU A 98 -10.34 15.16 8.51
N ILE A 99 -9.25 14.66 9.10
CA ILE A 99 -7.92 14.61 8.48
C ILE A 99 -7.95 13.77 7.20
N ASP A 100 -8.48 12.55 7.25
CA ASP A 100 -8.60 11.65 6.09
C ASP A 100 -9.28 12.35 4.89
N ASN A 101 -10.45 12.94 5.13
CA ASN A 101 -11.19 13.67 4.11
C ASN A 101 -10.38 14.84 3.50
N PHE A 102 -9.67 15.60 4.32
CA PHE A 102 -8.87 16.73 3.83
C PHE A 102 -7.56 16.30 3.16
N ALA A 103 -6.94 15.20 3.60
CA ALA A 103 -5.78 14.61 2.96
C ALA A 103 -6.14 14.16 1.53
N TYR A 104 -7.27 13.47 1.35
CA TYR A 104 -7.74 13.09 0.01
C TYR A 104 -8.05 14.31 -0.88
N LYS A 105 -8.69 15.34 -0.33
CA LYS A 105 -8.95 16.60 -1.07
C LYS A 105 -7.66 17.27 -1.53
N LEU A 106 -6.61 17.27 -0.69
CA LEU A 106 -5.32 17.81 -1.06
C LEU A 106 -4.67 16.97 -2.17
N PHE A 107 -4.66 15.64 -2.04
CA PHE A 107 -4.18 14.75 -3.08
C PHE A 107 -4.90 14.98 -4.42
N LYS A 108 -6.24 15.10 -4.40
CA LYS A 108 -7.04 15.41 -5.57
C LYS A 108 -6.69 16.75 -6.21
N ARG A 109 -6.40 17.77 -5.42
CA ARG A 109 -5.97 19.08 -5.94
C ARG A 109 -4.56 19.01 -6.55
N LEU A 110 -3.64 18.29 -5.90
CA LEU A 110 -2.29 18.06 -6.42
C LEU A 110 -2.31 17.31 -7.76
N THR A 111 -3.30 16.46 -8.00
CA THR A 111 -3.43 15.65 -9.22
C THR A 111 -4.37 16.25 -10.26
N LYS A 112 -4.71 17.54 -10.13
CA LYS A 112 -5.59 18.26 -11.06
C LYS A 112 -4.88 19.43 -11.73
N SER A 113 -4.60 19.27 -13.02
CA SER A 113 -3.84 20.24 -13.82
C SER A 113 -4.62 21.52 -14.16
N SER A 114 -5.95 21.51 -14.09
CA SER A 114 -6.81 22.67 -14.38
C SER A 114 -7.94 22.81 -13.37
N GLU A 115 -8.02 23.95 -12.69
CA GLU A 115 -9.17 24.34 -11.85
C GLU A 115 -10.24 25.06 -12.68
N ASN A 116 -9.81 25.85 -13.67
CA ASN A 116 -10.65 26.52 -14.67
C ASN A 116 -9.80 26.92 -15.90
N LYS A 117 -10.39 27.65 -16.85
CA LYS A 117 -9.72 28.04 -18.11
C LYS A 117 -8.52 28.98 -17.93
N GLU A 118 -8.52 29.79 -16.88
CA GLU A 118 -7.46 30.77 -16.60
C GLU A 118 -6.42 30.20 -15.62
N ASN A 119 -6.85 29.27 -14.76
CA ASN A 119 -6.05 28.62 -13.75
C ASN A 119 -5.80 27.16 -14.14
N CYS A 120 -4.84 26.99 -15.04
CA CYS A 120 -4.45 25.68 -15.54
C CYS A 120 -2.96 25.61 -15.89
N MET A 121 -2.45 24.39 -15.90
CA MET A 121 -1.18 24.00 -16.49
C MET A 121 -1.37 22.76 -17.36
N SER A 122 -0.38 22.39 -18.18
CA SER A 122 -0.46 21.12 -18.88
C SER A 122 -0.27 19.95 -17.90
N PRO A 123 -0.95 18.81 -18.09
CA PRO A 123 -0.73 17.61 -17.29
C PRO A 123 0.75 17.18 -17.27
N GLN A 124 1.44 17.24 -18.41
CA GLN A 124 2.86 16.88 -18.50
C GLN A 124 3.74 17.76 -17.59
N TYR A 125 3.45 19.07 -17.55
CA TYR A 125 4.17 19.99 -16.67
C TYR A 125 3.88 19.70 -15.20
N MET A 126 2.61 19.47 -14.84
CA MET A 126 2.19 19.14 -13.48
C MET A 126 2.90 17.88 -12.95
N TRP A 127 2.84 16.78 -13.71
CA TRP A 127 3.45 15.52 -13.29
C TRP A 127 4.97 15.59 -13.24
N SER A 128 5.59 16.33 -14.17
CA SER A 128 7.02 16.64 -14.09
C SER A 128 7.35 17.43 -12.82
N LEU A 129 6.58 18.46 -12.49
CA LEU A 129 6.78 19.28 -11.30
C LEU A 129 6.66 18.47 -10.00
N LEU A 130 5.63 17.63 -9.89
CA LEU A 130 5.40 16.76 -8.73
C LEU A 130 6.52 15.74 -8.54
N CYS A 131 7.00 15.16 -9.65
CA CYS A 131 8.06 14.17 -9.64
C CYS A 131 9.41 14.78 -9.24
N HIS A 132 9.85 15.85 -9.92
CA HIS A 132 11.17 16.45 -9.69
C HIS A 132 11.32 17.09 -8.30
N ASN A 133 10.22 17.52 -7.68
CA ASN A 133 10.23 18.07 -6.33
C ASN A 133 9.91 17.02 -5.24
N ASN A 134 9.81 15.73 -5.61
CA ASN A 134 9.45 14.64 -4.68
C ASN A 134 8.15 14.88 -3.90
N ILE A 135 7.15 15.51 -4.53
CA ILE A 135 5.87 15.84 -3.89
C ILE A 135 4.95 14.61 -3.85
N ILE A 136 4.95 13.81 -4.92
CA ILE A 136 4.26 12.52 -4.98
C ILE A 136 5.31 11.48 -5.36
N SER A 137 5.54 10.52 -4.46
CA SER A 137 6.46 9.41 -4.64
C SER A 137 5.71 8.10 -4.91
N ILE A 138 6.40 7.06 -5.40
CA ILE A 138 5.79 5.74 -5.59
C ILE A 138 5.25 5.15 -4.28
N PRO A 139 5.96 5.18 -3.13
CA PRO A 139 5.39 4.71 -1.86
C PRO A 139 4.04 5.36 -1.52
N MET A 140 3.93 6.70 -1.69
CA MET A 140 2.66 7.40 -1.44
C MET A 140 1.52 6.88 -2.32
N LEU A 141 1.80 6.43 -3.55
CA LEU A 141 0.78 5.85 -4.43
C LEU A 141 0.26 4.51 -3.88
N PHE A 142 1.12 3.70 -3.26
CA PHE A 142 0.68 2.47 -2.57
C PHE A 142 -0.20 2.81 -1.38
N ASP A 143 0.22 3.77 -0.54
CA ASP A 143 -0.56 4.22 0.62
C ASP A 143 -1.95 4.75 0.20
N ILE A 144 -2.00 5.54 -0.87
CA ILE A 144 -3.25 6.05 -1.44
C ILE A 144 -4.15 4.91 -1.93
N CYS A 145 -3.59 3.90 -2.59
CA CYS A 145 -4.36 2.73 -3.01
C CYS A 145 -4.92 1.96 -1.81
N SER A 146 -4.18 1.87 -0.71
CA SER A 146 -4.63 1.16 0.49
C SER A 146 -5.69 1.90 1.27
N ILE A 147 -5.56 3.21 1.42
CA ILE A 147 -6.52 4.03 2.17
C ILE A 147 -7.77 4.30 1.33
N TYR A 148 -7.60 4.67 0.05
CA TYR A 148 -8.66 5.22 -0.79
C TYR A 148 -9.10 4.34 -1.96
N GLY A 149 -8.40 3.23 -2.22
CA GLY A 149 -8.63 2.36 -3.39
C GLY A 149 -10.05 1.82 -3.49
N GLN A 150 -10.67 1.45 -2.37
CA GLN A 150 -12.03 0.94 -2.35
C GLN A 150 -13.08 2.03 -2.64
N SER A 151 -12.92 3.21 -2.03
CA SER A 151 -13.90 4.30 -2.12
C SER A 151 -13.79 5.10 -3.41
N TYR A 152 -12.58 5.24 -3.96
CA TYR A 152 -12.29 6.14 -5.08
C TYR A 152 -11.63 5.45 -6.27
N LYS A 153 -11.82 4.13 -6.42
CA LYS A 153 -11.20 3.28 -7.45
C LYS A 153 -11.11 3.94 -8.83
N LYS A 154 -12.25 4.32 -9.40
CA LYS A 154 -12.32 4.88 -10.77
C LYS A 154 -11.57 6.19 -10.93
N GLU A 155 -11.57 7.03 -9.91
CA GLU A 155 -10.85 8.31 -9.93
C GLU A 155 -9.34 8.07 -9.88
N LEU A 156 -8.90 7.15 -9.02
CA LEU A 156 -7.49 6.76 -8.92
C LEU A 156 -6.98 6.07 -10.20
N GLU A 157 -7.78 5.21 -10.84
CA GLU A 157 -7.44 4.60 -12.14
C GLU A 157 -7.12 5.66 -13.20
N ILE A 158 -7.91 6.75 -13.25
CA ILE A 158 -7.69 7.87 -14.18
C ILE A 158 -6.41 8.62 -13.82
N ILE A 159 -6.22 8.96 -12.55
CA ILE A 159 -5.04 9.69 -12.05
C ILE A 159 -3.76 8.90 -12.35
N PHE A 160 -3.72 7.60 -12.04
CA PHE A 160 -2.55 6.76 -12.22
C PHE A 160 -2.22 6.58 -13.69
N LYS A 161 -3.24 6.36 -14.54
CA LYS A 161 -3.05 6.30 -15.98
C LYS A 161 -2.44 7.60 -16.52
N GLU A 162 -2.93 8.77 -16.08
CA GLU A 162 -2.37 10.06 -16.50
C GLU A 162 -0.93 10.24 -16.01
N LEU A 163 -0.66 9.93 -14.74
CA LEU A 163 0.66 10.02 -14.10
C LEU A 163 1.72 9.23 -14.88
N PHE A 164 1.50 7.93 -15.11
CA PHE A 164 2.46 7.07 -15.79
C PHE A 164 2.58 7.37 -17.29
N THR A 165 1.52 7.90 -17.92
CA THR A 165 1.58 8.35 -19.32
C THR A 165 2.36 9.66 -19.47
N CYS A 166 2.26 10.57 -18.51
CA CYS A 166 2.83 11.92 -18.61
C CYS A 166 4.29 12.00 -18.16
N GLN A 167 4.75 11.11 -17.28
CA GLN A 167 6.09 11.20 -16.70
C GLN A 167 6.75 9.82 -16.56
N GLN A 168 7.68 9.51 -17.46
CA GLN A 168 8.37 8.22 -17.54
C GLN A 168 9.23 7.92 -16.30
N LEU A 169 9.72 8.95 -15.60
CA LEU A 169 10.52 8.76 -14.38
C LEU A 169 9.74 8.00 -13.28
N TYR A 170 8.41 8.07 -13.27
CA TYR A 170 7.61 7.25 -12.36
C TYR A 170 7.68 5.76 -12.68
N GLU A 171 7.78 5.36 -13.95
CA GLU A 171 7.96 3.94 -14.32
C GLU A 171 9.33 3.42 -13.86
N GLU A 172 10.39 4.23 -13.98
CA GLU A 172 11.72 3.88 -13.48
C GLU A 172 11.74 3.77 -11.95
N ASN A 173 11.12 4.74 -11.26
CA ASN A 173 10.98 4.71 -9.80
C ASN A 173 10.14 3.52 -9.33
N LEU A 174 9.11 3.12 -10.09
CA LEU A 174 8.28 1.95 -9.78
C LEU A 174 9.10 0.66 -9.82
N LYS A 175 9.94 0.47 -10.84
CA LYS A 175 10.83 -0.71 -10.93
C LYS A 175 11.78 -0.79 -9.74
N ASN A 176 12.43 0.32 -9.40
CA ASN A 176 13.32 0.39 -8.25
C ASN A 176 12.57 0.08 -6.94
N PHE A 177 11.33 0.57 -6.81
CA PHE A 177 10.48 0.31 -5.65
C PHE A 177 10.04 -1.16 -5.56
N ILE A 178 9.75 -1.83 -6.68
CA ILE A 178 9.43 -3.28 -6.70
C ILE A 178 10.63 -4.09 -6.17
N GLN A 179 11.84 -3.80 -6.63
CA GLN A 179 13.06 -4.47 -6.13
C GLN A 179 13.30 -4.22 -4.64
N PHE A 180 13.02 -3.00 -4.17
CA PHE A 180 13.05 -2.69 -2.75
C PHE A 180 11.99 -3.49 -1.97
N THR A 181 10.77 -3.59 -2.50
CA THR A 181 9.67 -4.35 -1.90
C THR A 181 10.00 -5.84 -1.78
N ILE A 182 10.65 -6.44 -2.79
CA ILE A 182 11.14 -7.83 -2.73
C ILE A 182 12.09 -8.00 -1.54
N LYS A 183 13.07 -7.11 -1.38
CA LYS A 183 14.02 -7.15 -0.26
C LYS A 183 13.30 -7.02 1.09
N CYS A 184 12.33 -6.12 1.19
CA CYS A 184 11.52 -5.98 2.40
C CYS A 184 10.71 -7.24 2.70
N LEU A 185 10.17 -7.92 1.68
CA LEU A 185 9.45 -9.18 1.84
C LEU A 185 10.36 -10.29 2.37
N SER A 186 11.58 -10.41 1.85
CA SER A 186 12.57 -11.36 2.37
C SER A 186 12.96 -11.06 3.81
N GLN A 187 13.23 -9.79 4.15
CA GLN A 187 13.53 -9.37 5.52
C GLN A 187 12.37 -9.64 6.48
N PHE A 188 11.14 -9.44 6.02
CA PHE A 188 9.95 -9.75 6.79
C PHE A 188 9.78 -11.26 6.98
N GLN A 189 10.13 -12.07 5.98
CA GLN A 189 10.16 -13.51 6.11
C GLN A 189 11.12 -13.95 7.22
N ASP A 190 12.36 -13.49 7.18
CA ASP A 190 13.39 -13.78 8.19
C ASP A 190 12.89 -13.40 9.59
N LYS A 191 12.25 -12.23 9.71
CA LYS A 191 11.66 -11.77 10.97
C LYS A 191 10.58 -12.72 11.48
N ILE A 192 9.65 -13.16 10.63
CA ILE A 192 8.61 -14.11 11.03
C ILE A 192 9.20 -15.44 11.46
N GLU A 193 10.18 -15.97 10.72
CA GLU A 193 10.83 -17.23 11.05
C GLU A 193 11.49 -17.18 12.43
N ILE A 194 12.10 -16.04 12.77
CA ILE A 194 12.66 -15.78 14.10
C ILE A 194 11.53 -15.66 15.13
N ASP A 195 10.61 -14.71 14.96
CA ASP A 195 9.60 -14.32 15.94
C ASP A 195 8.58 -15.44 16.24
N MET A 196 8.18 -16.21 15.22
CA MET A 196 7.13 -17.22 15.28
C MET A 196 7.63 -18.66 15.16
N GLY A 197 8.95 -18.87 15.05
CA GLY A 197 9.57 -20.18 15.04
C GLY A 197 9.42 -20.96 16.36
N ASP A 198 9.82 -22.24 16.31
CA ASP A 198 9.65 -23.21 17.40
C ASP A 198 10.49 -22.91 18.65
N ASP A 199 11.62 -22.23 18.50
CA ASP A 199 12.59 -21.98 19.58
C ASP A 199 12.33 -20.70 20.37
N ASN A 200 11.39 -19.85 19.95
CA ASN A 200 11.22 -18.51 20.51
C ASN A 200 10.23 -18.45 21.70
N LEU A 201 10.34 -19.41 22.62
CA LEU A 201 9.96 -19.16 24.02
C LEU A 201 11.13 -18.39 24.65
N MET A 202 11.20 -17.08 24.39
CA MET A 202 12.15 -16.17 25.00
C MET A 202 11.96 -16.15 26.53
N CYS A 203 12.54 -17.14 27.22
CA CYS A 203 12.62 -17.16 28.68
C CYS A 203 13.75 -16.23 29.12
N GLN A 204 13.46 -14.93 29.28
CA GLN A 204 14.32 -14.08 30.08
C GLN A 204 14.07 -14.39 31.56
N ILE A 205 15.16 -14.60 32.31
CA ILE A 205 15.20 -15.16 33.68
C ILE A 205 14.44 -14.31 34.73
N ASN A 206 13.89 -13.14 34.36
CA ASN A 206 13.28 -12.19 35.28
C ASN A 206 11.82 -11.76 34.94
N GLU A 207 11.18 -12.32 33.91
CA GLU A 207 9.80 -11.96 33.52
C GLU A 207 8.77 -12.93 34.12
N THR A 208 7.59 -12.44 34.53
CA THR A 208 6.51 -13.32 34.99
C THR A 208 5.87 -14.03 33.80
N SER A 209 5.23 -15.19 34.03
CA SER A 209 4.61 -15.96 32.93
C SER A 209 3.57 -15.17 32.14
N THR A 210 2.86 -14.24 32.80
CA THR A 210 1.86 -13.37 32.18
C THR A 210 2.47 -12.30 31.27
N ASP A 211 3.61 -11.73 31.66
CA ASP A 211 4.28 -10.68 30.85
C ASP A 211 4.83 -11.27 29.54
N ILE A 212 5.34 -12.51 29.60
CA ILE A 212 5.86 -13.24 28.44
C ILE A 212 4.72 -13.57 27.45
N GLU A 213 3.56 -13.98 27.95
CA GLU A 213 2.38 -14.28 27.12
C GLU A 213 1.82 -13.04 26.42
N GLU A 214 1.68 -11.92 27.13
CA GLU A 214 1.23 -10.64 26.54
C GLU A 214 2.20 -10.13 25.46
N ARG A 215 3.50 -10.20 25.73
CA ARG A 215 4.54 -9.82 24.77
C ARG A 215 4.50 -10.68 23.50
N ASN A 216 4.39 -12.00 23.66
CA ASN A 216 4.28 -12.92 22.53
C ASN A 216 3.01 -12.67 21.71
N LEU A 217 1.89 -12.37 22.38
CA LEU A 217 0.65 -12.03 21.70
C LEU A 217 0.78 -10.74 20.88
N SER A 218 1.39 -9.70 21.46
CA SER A 218 1.65 -8.43 20.76
C SER A 218 2.54 -8.64 19.52
N LEU A 219 3.59 -9.46 19.65
CA LEU A 219 4.50 -9.76 18.54
C LEU A 219 3.79 -10.48 17.38
N ILE A 220 2.94 -11.45 17.71
CA ILE A 220 2.14 -12.18 16.72
C ILE A 220 1.12 -11.26 16.06
N GLU A 221 0.46 -10.41 16.85
CA GLU A 221 -0.48 -9.41 16.33
C GLU A 221 0.20 -8.47 15.33
N ASP A 222 1.36 -7.92 15.67
CA ASP A 222 2.14 -7.04 14.79
C ASP A 222 2.52 -7.74 13.48
N ASN A 223 2.99 -9.00 13.55
CA ASN A 223 3.36 -9.77 12.37
C ASN A 223 2.13 -10.11 11.50
N ILE A 224 0.98 -10.45 12.08
CA ILE A 224 -0.25 -10.72 11.34
C ILE A 224 -0.80 -9.44 10.69
N ASN A 225 -0.78 -8.32 11.40
CA ASN A 225 -1.19 -7.01 10.88
C ASN A 225 -0.29 -6.57 9.73
N TYR A 226 1.03 -6.72 9.87
CA TYR A 226 1.98 -6.38 8.80
C TYR A 226 1.82 -7.29 7.58
N LEU A 227 1.56 -8.58 7.78
CA LEU A 227 1.26 -9.52 6.70
C LEU A 227 -0.01 -9.10 5.95
N LEU A 228 -1.06 -8.73 6.67
CA LEU A 228 -2.30 -8.24 6.09
C LEU A 228 -2.08 -6.95 5.30
N ASP A 229 -1.39 -5.99 5.89
CA ASP A 229 -1.13 -4.69 5.27
C ASP A 229 -0.32 -4.82 3.99
N THR A 230 0.77 -5.58 4.03
CA THR A 230 1.61 -5.86 2.86
C THR A 230 0.79 -6.49 1.72
N SER A 231 -0.09 -7.44 2.07
CA SER A 231 -0.94 -8.13 1.08
C SER A 231 -1.94 -7.19 0.42
N TYR A 232 -2.54 -6.27 1.19
CA TYR A 232 -3.44 -5.22 0.68
C TYR A 232 -2.70 -4.19 -0.17
N ASN A 233 -1.56 -3.69 0.28
CA ASN A 233 -0.74 -2.70 -0.43
C ASN A 233 -0.44 -3.16 -1.86
N ILE A 234 0.06 -4.39 -2.02
CA ILE A 234 0.38 -4.98 -3.33
C ILE A 234 -0.89 -5.14 -4.18
N THR A 235 -1.92 -5.76 -3.62
CA THR A 235 -3.14 -6.11 -4.35
C THR A 235 -3.89 -4.88 -4.83
N ASN A 236 -4.04 -3.88 -3.97
CA ASN A 236 -4.76 -2.65 -4.24
C ASN A 236 -4.05 -1.83 -5.32
N PHE A 237 -2.71 -1.73 -5.25
CA PHE A 237 -1.95 -1.03 -6.28
C PHE A 237 -2.13 -1.67 -7.67
N LEU A 238 -2.00 -3.00 -7.77
CA LEU A 238 -2.20 -3.74 -9.02
C LEU A 238 -3.66 -3.75 -9.50
N GLU A 239 -4.62 -3.55 -8.59
CA GLU A 239 -6.03 -3.41 -8.94
C GLU A 239 -6.34 -2.02 -9.52
N ILE A 240 -5.70 -0.97 -8.99
CA ILE A 240 -5.88 0.42 -9.45
C ILE A 240 -5.07 0.69 -10.73
N TYR A 241 -3.89 0.10 -10.87
CA TYR A 241 -3.06 0.26 -12.06
C TYR A 241 -2.55 -1.08 -12.61
N PRO A 242 -3.41 -1.87 -13.29
CA PRO A 242 -3.05 -3.19 -13.80
C PRO A 242 -1.92 -3.20 -14.84
N MET A 243 -1.62 -2.07 -15.48
CA MET A 243 -0.52 -1.97 -16.46
C MET A 243 0.85 -2.15 -15.79
N ALA A 244 0.97 -1.85 -14.50
CA ALA A 244 2.18 -2.15 -13.74
C ALA A 244 2.47 -3.65 -13.64
N SER A 245 1.49 -4.55 -13.85
CA SER A 245 1.68 -6.00 -13.79
C SER A 245 2.89 -6.49 -14.61
N ARG A 246 3.17 -5.83 -15.74
CA ARG A 246 4.37 -6.10 -16.55
C ARG A 246 5.66 -5.94 -15.76
N HIS A 247 5.80 -4.86 -14.98
CA HIS A 247 7.01 -4.59 -14.20
C HIS A 247 7.16 -5.56 -13.04
N PHE A 248 6.07 -5.86 -12.33
CA PHE A 248 6.07 -6.87 -11.29
C PHE A 248 6.42 -8.27 -11.83
N TYR A 249 5.90 -8.61 -13.00
CA TYR A 249 6.22 -9.87 -13.66
C TYR A 249 7.69 -9.96 -14.07
N GLN A 250 8.22 -8.90 -14.69
CA GLN A 250 9.63 -8.82 -15.13
C GLN A 250 10.63 -8.98 -13.96
N GLU A 251 10.30 -8.47 -12.78
CA GLU A 251 11.11 -8.61 -11.56
C GLU A 251 10.84 -9.93 -10.81
N LYS A 252 10.15 -10.89 -11.43
CA LYS A 252 9.77 -12.20 -10.84
C LYS A 252 9.01 -12.12 -9.51
N PHE A 253 8.31 -11.01 -9.25
CA PHE A 253 7.61 -10.78 -7.97
C PHE A 253 6.58 -11.86 -7.61
N HIS A 254 5.99 -12.49 -8.62
CA HIS A 254 5.05 -13.60 -8.46
C HIS A 254 5.69 -14.86 -7.86
N ILE A 255 6.94 -15.16 -8.20
CA ILE A 255 7.71 -16.26 -7.62
C ILE A 255 8.08 -15.93 -6.19
N GLU A 256 8.52 -14.70 -5.92
CA GLU A 256 8.85 -14.22 -4.57
C GLU A 256 7.63 -14.31 -3.63
N ILE A 257 6.44 -13.91 -4.07
CA ILE A 257 5.21 -14.07 -3.27
C ILE A 257 4.90 -15.55 -3.04
N ALA A 258 5.00 -16.40 -4.06
CA ALA A 258 4.69 -17.83 -3.92
C ALA A 258 5.65 -18.53 -2.94
N SER A 259 6.94 -18.21 -3.02
CA SER A 259 7.98 -18.68 -2.09
C SER A 259 7.71 -18.20 -0.66
N PHE A 260 7.52 -16.89 -0.49
CA PHE A 260 7.17 -16.29 0.80
C PHE A 260 5.94 -16.95 1.42
N TYR A 261 4.86 -17.11 0.64
CA TYR A 261 3.62 -17.74 1.08
C TYR A 261 3.84 -19.18 1.54
N HIS A 262 4.58 -19.95 0.74
CA HIS A 262 4.85 -21.36 1.01
C HIS A 262 5.60 -21.54 2.34
N THR A 263 6.57 -20.66 2.63
CA THR A 263 7.35 -20.70 3.86
C THR A 263 6.58 -20.20 5.07
N ILE A 264 5.89 -19.06 4.95
CA ILE A 264 5.30 -18.36 6.09
C ILE A 264 3.99 -19.00 6.56
N LYS A 265 3.16 -19.50 5.65
CA LYS A 265 1.84 -20.04 6.00
C LYS A 265 1.93 -21.14 7.09
N PRO A 266 2.75 -22.20 6.96
CA PRO A 266 2.86 -23.21 8.00
C PRO A 266 3.27 -22.65 9.37
N ILE A 267 4.21 -21.70 9.39
CA ILE A 267 4.75 -21.10 10.62
C ILE A 267 3.66 -20.33 11.37
N VAL A 268 2.96 -19.43 10.67
CA VAL A 268 1.88 -18.62 11.24
C VAL A 268 0.77 -19.52 11.81
N TYR A 269 0.31 -20.51 11.04
CA TYR A 269 -0.76 -21.41 11.49
C TYR A 269 -0.33 -22.24 12.69
N LYS A 270 0.88 -22.82 12.66
CA LYS A 270 1.40 -23.60 13.77
C LYS A 270 1.45 -22.77 15.06
N LYS A 271 1.98 -21.55 15.00
CA LYS A 271 2.10 -20.65 16.17
C LYS A 271 0.75 -20.25 16.73
N VAL A 272 -0.17 -19.82 15.87
CA VAL A 272 -1.51 -19.35 16.26
C VAL A 272 -2.37 -20.49 16.84
N ILE A 273 -2.23 -21.72 16.32
CA ILE A 273 -2.88 -22.92 16.87
C ILE A 273 -2.26 -23.29 18.22
N ALA A 274 -0.93 -23.31 18.33
CA ALA A 274 -0.23 -23.67 19.55
C ALA A 274 -0.59 -22.75 20.73
N MET A 275 -0.83 -21.46 20.47
CA MET A 275 -1.26 -20.48 21.46
C MET A 275 -2.78 -20.39 21.64
N ASN A 276 -3.57 -21.17 20.90
CA ASN A 276 -5.03 -21.16 20.95
C ASN A 276 -5.65 -19.77 20.67
N ILE A 277 -5.05 -19.01 19.74
CA ILE A 277 -5.47 -17.64 19.35
C ILE A 277 -5.99 -17.55 17.91
N MET A 278 -6.33 -18.69 17.30
CA MET A 278 -6.84 -18.75 15.92
C MET A 278 -8.11 -17.92 15.74
N GLU A 279 -9.07 -18.02 16.64
CA GLU A 279 -10.34 -17.29 16.53
C GLU A 279 -10.14 -15.76 16.49
N LYS A 280 -9.10 -15.24 17.18
CA LYS A 280 -8.79 -13.81 17.20
C LYS A 280 -8.26 -13.30 15.84
N PHE A 281 -7.48 -14.12 15.14
CA PHE A 281 -6.75 -13.68 13.94
C PHE A 281 -7.20 -14.33 12.63
N GLN A 282 -8.17 -15.24 12.67
CA GLN A 282 -8.61 -16.04 11.54
C GLN A 282 -8.98 -15.18 10.32
N GLU A 283 -9.74 -14.10 10.51
CA GLU A 283 -10.18 -13.22 9.43
C GLU A 283 -8.99 -12.55 8.75
N LYS A 284 -8.05 -12.00 9.52
CA LYS A 284 -6.83 -11.34 9.01
C LYS A 284 -5.95 -12.35 8.26
N ILE A 285 -5.67 -13.51 8.85
CA ILE A 285 -4.86 -14.55 8.20
C ILE A 285 -5.51 -15.03 6.90
N HIS A 286 -6.83 -15.23 6.89
CA HIS A 286 -7.53 -15.66 5.69
C HIS A 286 -7.51 -14.60 4.59
N ALA A 287 -7.75 -13.33 4.96
CA ALA A 287 -7.67 -12.21 4.03
C ALA A 287 -6.28 -12.08 3.42
N SER A 288 -5.21 -12.10 4.23
CA SER A 288 -3.83 -12.08 3.75
C SER A 288 -3.57 -13.20 2.75
N ARG A 289 -4.04 -14.42 3.05
CA ARG A 289 -3.84 -15.56 2.14
C ARG A 289 -4.47 -15.35 0.78
N LEU A 290 -5.74 -14.92 0.75
CA LEU A 290 -6.46 -14.66 -0.49
C LEU A 290 -5.83 -13.52 -1.29
N LEU A 291 -5.35 -12.48 -0.62
CA LEU A 291 -4.72 -11.32 -1.24
C LEU A 291 -3.34 -11.66 -1.85
N LEU A 292 -2.53 -12.49 -1.19
CA LEU A 292 -1.25 -12.96 -1.75
C LEU A 292 -1.48 -13.84 -2.99
N VAL A 293 -2.46 -14.75 -2.92
CA VAL A 293 -2.89 -15.57 -4.07
C VAL A 293 -3.38 -14.70 -5.23
N LYS A 294 -4.19 -13.66 -4.93
CA LYS A 294 -4.65 -12.67 -5.91
C LYS A 294 -3.49 -11.84 -6.50
N SER A 295 -2.51 -11.46 -5.69
CA SER A 295 -1.34 -10.68 -6.13
C SER A 295 -0.55 -11.44 -7.20
N VAL A 296 -0.30 -12.75 -7.00
CA VAL A 296 0.33 -13.60 -8.02
C VAL A 296 -0.50 -13.60 -9.31
N ARG A 297 -1.82 -13.78 -9.21
CA ARG A 297 -2.71 -13.74 -10.39
C ARG A 297 -2.63 -12.40 -11.12
N GLN A 298 -2.55 -11.28 -10.40
CA GLN A 298 -2.44 -9.94 -10.94
C GLN A 298 -1.08 -9.71 -11.63
N CYS A 299 0.02 -10.26 -11.12
CA CYS A 299 1.29 -10.25 -11.84
C CYS A 299 1.18 -10.99 -13.19
N LEU A 300 0.52 -12.15 -13.22
CA LEU A 300 0.28 -12.93 -14.43
C LEU A 300 -0.75 -12.31 -15.39
N PHE A 301 -1.37 -11.18 -15.02
CA PHE A 301 -2.27 -10.45 -15.89
C PHE A 301 -1.57 -10.00 -17.18
N HIS A 302 -0.28 -9.64 -17.09
CA HIS A 302 0.53 -9.27 -18.25
C HIS A 302 0.51 -10.35 -19.34
N ILE A 303 0.87 -11.59 -18.99
CA ILE A 303 0.87 -12.72 -19.94
C ILE A 303 -0.54 -12.98 -20.46
N SER A 304 -1.55 -12.93 -19.56
CA SER A 304 -2.95 -13.13 -19.94
C SER A 304 -3.41 -12.12 -21.02
N THR A 305 -2.95 -10.87 -20.94
CA THR A 305 -3.22 -9.84 -21.95
C THR A 305 -2.48 -10.10 -23.27
N GLN A 306 -1.23 -10.58 -23.22
CA GLN A 306 -0.47 -10.96 -24.42
C GLN A 306 -1.10 -12.13 -25.16
N ILE A 307 -1.60 -13.15 -24.44
CA ILE A 307 -2.34 -14.28 -25.03
C ILE A 307 -3.62 -13.77 -25.72
N THR A 308 -4.36 -12.87 -25.07
CA THR A 308 -5.57 -12.27 -25.65
C THR A 308 -5.26 -11.49 -26.93
N ASN A 309 -4.11 -10.82 -26.96
CA ASN A 309 -3.61 -10.08 -28.11
C ASN A 309 -2.94 -10.97 -29.17
N LYS A 310 -2.98 -12.30 -29.02
CA LYS A 310 -2.38 -13.26 -29.94
C LYS A 310 -0.88 -13.01 -30.16
N SER A 311 -0.15 -12.72 -29.08
CA SER A 311 1.32 -12.66 -29.12
C SER A 311 1.91 -14.07 -29.26
N GLU A 312 2.92 -14.20 -30.12
CA GLU A 312 3.73 -15.42 -30.21
C GLU A 312 4.35 -15.75 -28.84
N ASN A 313 4.44 -17.05 -28.52
CA ASN A 313 5.04 -17.63 -27.30
C ASN A 313 4.38 -17.31 -25.95
N ALA A 314 3.36 -16.44 -25.88
CA ALA A 314 2.74 -16.06 -24.61
C ALA A 314 2.09 -17.24 -23.87
N VAL A 315 1.62 -18.25 -24.60
CA VAL A 315 1.07 -19.48 -24.00
C VAL A 315 2.18 -20.37 -23.42
N GLU A 316 3.33 -20.46 -24.09
CA GLU A 316 4.50 -21.22 -23.60
C GLU A 316 5.07 -20.55 -22.36
N GLU A 317 5.22 -19.22 -22.39
CA GLU A 317 5.65 -18.41 -21.26
C GLU A 317 4.71 -18.59 -20.05
N TYR A 318 3.39 -18.61 -20.27
CA TYR A 318 2.44 -18.91 -19.20
C TYR A 318 2.67 -20.31 -18.60
N LEU A 319 2.87 -21.32 -19.43
CA LEU A 319 3.07 -22.70 -18.96
C LEU A 319 4.39 -22.87 -18.20
N GLU A 320 5.45 -22.18 -18.63
CA GLU A 320 6.74 -22.15 -17.94
C GLU A 320 6.58 -21.58 -16.53
N VAL A 321 5.95 -20.41 -16.41
CA VAL A 321 5.71 -19.77 -15.11
C VAL A 321 4.82 -20.61 -14.20
N ILE A 322 3.77 -21.22 -14.75
CA ILE A 322 2.96 -22.15 -13.96
C ILE A 322 3.80 -23.34 -13.47
N SER A 323 4.72 -23.84 -14.29
CA SER A 323 5.62 -24.94 -13.91
C SER A 323 6.58 -24.53 -12.78
N GLU A 324 7.14 -23.31 -12.83
CA GLU A 324 7.93 -22.76 -11.71
C GLU A 324 7.10 -22.66 -10.43
N LEU A 325 5.83 -22.23 -10.53
CA LEU A 325 4.96 -22.12 -9.35
C LEU A 325 4.65 -23.47 -8.70
N LEU A 326 4.71 -24.59 -9.44
CA LEU A 326 4.47 -25.94 -8.91
C LEU A 326 5.46 -26.37 -7.82
N GLU A 327 6.62 -25.73 -7.73
CA GLU A 327 7.59 -25.96 -6.64
C GLU A 327 7.03 -25.57 -5.27
N TYR A 328 6.07 -24.63 -5.23
CA TYR A 328 5.49 -24.08 -4.01
C TYR A 328 4.14 -24.73 -3.67
N ASN A 329 4.14 -25.99 -3.25
CA ASN A 329 2.92 -26.78 -3.05
C ASN A 329 1.87 -26.12 -2.11
N GLU A 330 2.28 -25.56 -0.97
CA GLU A 330 1.41 -24.83 -0.03
C GLU A 330 0.66 -23.68 -0.70
N PHE A 331 1.34 -22.95 -1.59
CA PHE A 331 0.75 -21.89 -2.40
C PHE A 331 -0.17 -22.46 -3.47
N VAL A 332 0.30 -23.42 -4.27
CA VAL A 332 -0.45 -23.97 -5.43
C VAL A 332 -1.75 -24.63 -5.02
N ASN A 333 -1.77 -25.30 -3.87
CA ASN A 333 -2.98 -25.89 -3.31
C ASN A 333 -4.07 -24.82 -3.12
N ASP A 334 -3.73 -23.70 -2.48
CA ASP A 334 -4.68 -22.61 -2.25
C ASP A 334 -4.98 -21.84 -3.54
N TYR A 335 -3.99 -21.62 -4.39
CA TYR A 335 -4.17 -20.99 -5.69
C TYR A 335 -5.17 -21.76 -6.56
N THR A 336 -5.07 -23.10 -6.62
CA THR A 336 -5.95 -23.94 -7.44
C THR A 336 -7.39 -23.98 -6.90
N LEU A 337 -7.56 -23.82 -5.59
CA LEU A 337 -8.88 -23.72 -4.96
C LEU A 337 -9.57 -22.39 -5.29
N VAL A 338 -8.81 -21.28 -5.28
CA VAL A 338 -9.33 -19.94 -5.58
C VAL A 338 -9.50 -19.71 -7.09
N TYR A 339 -8.50 -20.13 -7.87
CA TYR A 339 -8.43 -19.96 -9.32
C TYR A 339 -8.30 -21.33 -9.99
N ASN A 340 -9.25 -21.67 -10.85
CA ASN A 340 -9.23 -22.96 -11.54
C ASN A 340 -8.12 -23.01 -12.60
N LEU A 341 -6.91 -23.39 -12.17
CA LEU A 341 -5.71 -23.46 -13.01
C LEU A 341 -5.92 -24.35 -14.23
N THR A 342 -6.60 -25.49 -14.07
CA THR A 342 -6.91 -26.41 -15.18
C THR A 342 -7.79 -25.75 -16.24
N LYS A 343 -8.75 -24.93 -15.82
CA LYS A 343 -9.63 -24.18 -16.74
C LYS A 343 -8.83 -23.10 -17.48
N ASP A 344 -7.94 -22.40 -16.80
CA ASP A 344 -7.09 -21.37 -17.41
C ASP A 344 -6.12 -21.98 -18.43
N ILE A 345 -5.42 -23.07 -18.09
CA ILE A 345 -4.55 -23.80 -19.03
C ILE A 345 -5.32 -24.25 -20.27
N ARG A 346 -6.49 -24.87 -20.09
CA ARG A 346 -7.33 -25.31 -21.22
C ARG A 346 -7.79 -24.14 -22.10
N LYS A 347 -8.10 -22.99 -21.48
CA LYS A 347 -8.49 -21.79 -22.21
C LYS A 347 -7.33 -21.28 -23.07
N PHE A 348 -6.13 -21.19 -22.51
CA PHE A 348 -4.96 -20.68 -23.22
C PHE A 348 -4.45 -21.64 -24.29
N GLN A 349 -4.49 -22.95 -24.06
CA GLN A 349 -4.17 -23.96 -25.08
C GLN A 349 -5.12 -23.90 -26.28
N LYS A 350 -6.43 -23.67 -26.05
CA LYS A 350 -7.38 -23.47 -27.15
C LYS A 350 -7.06 -22.24 -27.99
N SER A 351 -6.71 -21.13 -27.34
CA SER A 351 -6.30 -19.90 -28.04
C SER A 351 -5.04 -20.10 -28.90
N ASN A 352 -4.12 -20.97 -28.49
CA ASN A 352 -2.92 -21.31 -29.27
C ASN A 352 -3.23 -22.13 -30.54
N ASN A 353 -4.26 -22.99 -30.50
CA ASN A 353 -4.69 -23.79 -31.65
C ASN A 353 -5.54 -22.98 -32.67
N GLU A 354 -5.97 -21.78 -32.30
CA GLU A 354 -6.75 -20.83 -33.14
C GLU A 354 -5.89 -19.67 -33.67
N MET A 355 -4.58 -19.69 -33.38
CA MET A 355 -3.54 -18.85 -33.99
C MET A 355 -2.84 -19.64 -35.07
#